data_AF-A0A0K0D0R0-F1
#
_entry.id   AF-A0A0K0D0R0-F1
#
_cell.length_a   1.000
_cell.length_b   1.000
_cell.length_c   1.000
_cell.angle_alpha   90.00
_cell.angle_beta   90.00
_cell.angle_gamma   90.00
#
_symmetry.space_group_name_H-M   'P 1'
#
loop_
_entity.id
_entity.type
_entity.pdbx_description
1 polymer ?
#
loop_
_entity_poly.entity_id
_entity_poly.type
_entity_poly.pdbx_seq_one_letter_code
_entity_poly.pdbx_strand_id
1 'polypeptide(L)'
;MVSAWHFLQIYDQMKEPKIRQCLRRCHPTVLDAYDKDSNDLGAFIMKFREERLKKITLQGKAEGKLSLEQLNHSETRLHQAMLQFPECFTKVPMIYLHAQINGVDVLAFLDTGAQMSIISATAVEKCKMTDAVDRRFRVTASGVGGMRSSAGRILACQSIY
;
A
#
# COMPACT_ATOMS: atom_id res chain seq x y z
N MET A 1 13.43 -26.91 26.16
CA MET A 1 14.68 -27.37 26.81
C MET A 1 15.50 -28.14 25.79
N VAL A 2 16.52 -27.52 25.19
CA VAL A 2 17.54 -28.30 24.46
C VAL A 2 18.37 -28.98 25.54
N SER A 3 18.21 -30.29 25.68
CA SER A 3 18.73 -31.07 26.80
C SER A 3 20.26 -31.08 26.79
N ALA A 4 20.89 -31.15 27.97
CA ALA A 4 22.34 -31.27 28.15
C ALA A 4 22.96 -32.40 27.31
N TRP A 5 22.16 -33.41 26.97
CA TRP A 5 22.48 -34.51 26.06
C TRP A 5 22.97 -34.06 24.67
N HIS A 6 22.40 -33.00 24.09
CA HIS A 6 22.80 -32.55 22.76
C HIS A 6 24.21 -31.94 22.74
N PHE A 7 24.59 -31.25 23.83
CA PHE A 7 25.94 -30.69 23.98
C PHE A 7 27.00 -31.76 24.23
N LEU A 8 26.65 -32.79 25.01
CA LEU A 8 27.51 -33.96 25.21
C LEU A 8 27.78 -34.69 23.89
N GLN A 9 26.77 -34.84 23.03
CA GLN A 9 26.94 -35.45 21.71
C GLN A 9 27.88 -34.63 20.81
N ILE A 10 27.69 -33.31 20.76
CA ILE A 10 28.57 -32.43 19.97
C ILE A 10 29.99 -32.43 20.53
N TYR A 11 30.15 -32.44 21.86
CA TYR A 11 31.45 -32.48 22.51
C TYR A 11 32.19 -33.79 22.27
N ASP A 12 31.50 -34.93 22.30
CA ASP A 12 32.10 -36.22 21.99
C ASP A 12 32.52 -36.31 20.51
N GLN A 13 31.72 -35.74 19.63
CA GLN A 13 32.02 -35.57 18.20
C GLN A 13 33.25 -34.68 17.93
N MET A 14 33.66 -33.81 18.87
CA MET A 14 34.89 -33.01 18.72
C MET A 14 36.17 -33.85 18.71
N LYS A 15 36.11 -35.11 19.15
CA LYS A 15 37.24 -36.06 19.03
C LYS A 15 37.60 -36.30 17.56
N GLU A 16 36.65 -36.15 16.64
CA GLU A 16 36.89 -36.28 15.21
C GLU A 16 37.53 -35.01 14.62
N PRO A 17 38.68 -35.12 13.92
CA PRO A 17 39.41 -33.96 13.39
C PRO A 17 38.62 -33.19 12.31
N LYS A 18 37.76 -33.89 11.55
CA LYS A 18 36.89 -33.28 10.52
C LYS A 18 35.91 -32.28 11.13
N ILE A 19 35.38 -32.58 12.31
CA ILE A 19 34.39 -31.76 13.01
C ILE A 19 35.06 -30.52 13.60
N ARG A 20 36.27 -30.67 14.16
CA ARG A 20 37.10 -29.53 14.59
C ARG A 20 37.44 -28.59 13.45
N GLN A 21 37.74 -29.11 12.26
CA GLN A 21 38.01 -28.30 11.07
C GLN A 21 36.76 -27.53 10.61
N CYS A 22 35.58 -28.14 10.69
CA CYS A 22 34.30 -27.49 10.39
C CYS A 22 33.99 -26.36 11.39
N LEU A 23 34.18 -26.62 12.69
CA LEU A 23 33.97 -25.62 13.74
C LEU A 23 34.99 -24.49 13.71
N ARG A 24 36.24 -24.75 13.33
CA ARG A 24 37.25 -23.69 13.11
C ARG A 24 36.77 -22.64 12.12
N ARG A 25 36.04 -23.05 11.07
CA ARG A 25 35.51 -22.14 10.04
C ARG A 25 34.31 -21.33 10.52
N CYS A 26 33.47 -21.93 11.36
CA CYS A 26 32.15 -21.37 11.69
C CYS A 26 32.09 -20.73 13.09
N HIS A 27 32.94 -21.16 14.02
CA HIS A 27 32.89 -20.89 15.46
C HIS A 27 34.30 -21.04 16.11
N PRO A 28 35.28 -20.19 15.74
CA PRO A 28 36.67 -20.34 16.17
C PRO A 28 36.84 -20.20 17.69
N THR A 29 36.09 -19.32 18.35
CA THR A 29 36.24 -19.06 19.79
C THR A 29 35.79 -20.24 20.65
N VAL A 30 34.87 -21.08 20.14
CA VAL A 30 34.44 -22.31 20.81
C VAL A 30 35.50 -23.39 20.66
N LEU A 31 36.15 -23.46 19.50
CA LEU A 31 37.26 -24.38 19.28
C LEU A 31 38.46 -24.01 20.17
N ASP A 32 38.78 -22.72 20.30
CA ASP A 32 39.85 -22.24 21.18
C ASP A 32 39.60 -22.63 22.65
N ALA A 33 38.33 -22.60 23.09
CA ALA A 33 37.94 -23.06 24.43
C ALA A 33 38.13 -24.58 24.60
N TYR A 34 37.86 -25.37 23.56
CA TYR A 34 38.06 -26.82 23.56
C TYR A 34 39.55 -27.21 23.49
N ASP A 35 40.33 -26.54 22.65
CA ASP A 35 41.77 -26.81 22.49
C ASP A 35 42.58 -26.36 23.72
N LYS A 36 42.07 -25.38 24.50
CA LYS A 36 42.68 -24.92 25.75
C LYS A 36 42.53 -25.93 26.91
N ASP A 37 41.37 -26.57 27.02
CA ASP A 37 41.14 -27.68 27.96
C ASP A 37 40.13 -28.67 27.36
N SER A 38 40.66 -29.77 26.82
CA SER A 38 39.88 -30.79 26.12
C SER A 38 39.03 -31.67 27.05
N ASN A 39 39.09 -31.46 28.37
CA ASN A 39 38.25 -32.12 29.37
C ASN A 39 37.24 -31.17 30.04
N ASP A 40 37.30 -29.86 29.77
CA ASP A 40 36.37 -28.87 30.31
C ASP A 40 35.13 -28.69 29.42
N LEU A 41 34.20 -29.62 29.57
CA LEU A 41 32.88 -29.57 28.95
C LEU A 41 32.10 -28.30 29.36
N GLY A 42 32.33 -27.78 30.57
CA GLY A 42 31.62 -26.62 31.11
C GLY A 42 31.97 -25.33 30.34
N ALA A 43 33.26 -25.07 30.15
CA ALA A 43 33.74 -23.92 29.38
C ALA A 43 33.28 -23.99 27.91
N PHE A 44 33.32 -25.16 27.30
CA PHE A 44 32.82 -25.39 25.93
C PHE A 44 31.34 -25.04 25.80
N ILE A 45 30.49 -25.56 26.70
CA ILE A 45 29.05 -25.31 26.68
C ILE A 45 28.75 -23.82 26.86
N MET A 46 29.46 -23.14 27.77
CA MET A 46 29.24 -21.72 28.04
C MET A 46 29.59 -20.86 26.81
N LYS A 47 30.73 -21.12 26.16
CA LYS A 47 31.11 -20.38 24.95
C LYS A 47 30.20 -20.65 23.77
N PHE A 48 29.79 -21.90 23.57
CA PHE A 48 28.86 -22.23 22.48
C PHE A 48 27.48 -21.60 22.70
N ARG A 49 26.98 -21.57 23.95
CA ARG A 49 25.74 -20.88 24.30
C ARG A 49 25.84 -19.37 24.06
N GLU A 50 26.94 -18.76 24.48
CA GLU A 50 27.19 -17.32 24.29
C GLU A 50 27.12 -16.94 22.81
N GLU A 51 27.78 -17.67 21.92
CA GLU A 51 27.76 -17.40 20.49
C GLU A 51 26.39 -17.62 19.85
N ARG A 52 25.63 -18.64 20.29
CA ARG A 52 24.26 -18.85 19.81
C ARG A 52 23.31 -17.75 20.25
N LEU A 53 23.41 -17.28 21.51
CA LEU A 53 22.61 -16.17 21.98
C LEU A 53 22.90 -14.90 21.17
N LYS A 54 24.17 -14.59 20.90
CA LYS A 54 24.55 -13.44 20.07
C LYS A 54 23.92 -13.48 18.68
N LYS A 55 23.95 -14.63 18.00
CA LYS A 55 23.32 -14.80 16.68
C LYS A 55 21.81 -14.60 16.72
N ILE A 56 21.12 -15.20 17.69
CA ILE A 56 19.66 -15.07 17.86
C ILE A 56 19.27 -13.61 18.15
N THR A 57 20.00 -12.92 19.03
CA THR A 57 19.74 -11.51 19.37
C THR A 57 20.00 -10.57 18.18
N LEU A 58 21.05 -10.82 17.39
CA LEU A 58 21.35 -10.03 16.21
C LEU A 58 20.34 -10.23 15.09
N GLN A 59 19.92 -11.49 14.85
CA GLN A 59 18.88 -11.81 13.86
C GLN A 59 17.54 -11.17 14.22
N GLY A 60 17.08 -11.32 15.47
CA GLY A 60 15.83 -10.69 15.90
C GLY A 60 15.86 -9.15 15.84
N LYS A 61 17.01 -8.51 16.10
CA LYS A 61 17.16 -7.05 15.95
C LYS A 61 17.19 -6.60 14.49
N ALA A 62 17.81 -7.37 13.59
CA ALA A 62 17.86 -7.05 12.17
C ALA A 62 16.48 -7.21 11.50
N GLU A 63 15.79 -8.31 11.77
CA GLU A 63 14.43 -8.58 11.26
C GLU A 63 13.42 -7.56 11.79
N GLY A 64 13.48 -7.23 13.09
CA GLY A 64 12.63 -6.20 13.69
C GLY A 64 12.88 -4.80 13.10
N LYS A 65 14.13 -4.42 12.85
CA LYS A 65 14.47 -3.14 12.20
C LYS A 65 14.00 -3.07 10.76
N LEU A 66 14.19 -4.13 9.98
CA LEU A 66 13.76 -4.18 8.58
C LEU A 66 12.23 -4.03 8.46
N SER A 67 11.48 -4.72 9.32
CA SER A 67 10.02 -4.64 9.38
C SER A 67 9.55 -3.23 9.74
N LEU A 68 10.14 -2.61 10.76
CA LEU A 68 9.82 -1.23 11.16
C LEU A 68 10.12 -0.21 10.05
N GLU A 69 11.23 -0.36 9.33
CA GLU A 69 11.62 0.53 8.25
C GLU A 69 10.69 0.39 7.02
N GLN A 70 10.26 -0.83 6.71
CA GLN A 70 9.24 -1.10 5.70
C GLN A 70 7.87 -0.50 6.05
N LEU A 71 7.46 -0.63 7.32
CA LEU A 71 6.22 -0.03 7.82
C LEU A 71 6.27 1.50 7.73
N ASN A 72 7.33 2.12 8.23
CA ASN A 72 7.52 3.57 8.16
C ASN A 72 7.48 4.10 6.72
N HIS A 73 8.09 3.37 5.79
CA HIS A 73 8.07 3.73 4.37
C HIS A 73 6.67 3.65 3.76
N SER A 74 5.89 2.64 4.14
CA SER A 74 4.50 2.49 3.70
C SER A 74 3.57 3.57 4.27
N GLU A 75 3.73 3.91 5.55
CA GLU A 75 2.96 4.97 6.20
C GLU A 75 3.29 6.35 5.62
N THR A 76 4.57 6.61 5.36
CA THR A 76 5.00 7.87 4.73
C THR A 76 4.38 8.03 3.34
N ARG A 77 4.38 6.97 2.53
CA ARG A 77 3.74 6.99 1.20
C ARG A 77 2.23 7.16 1.29
N LEU A 78 1.58 6.48 2.22
CA LEU A 78 0.13 6.61 2.45
C LEU A 78 -0.22 8.05 2.84
N HIS A 79 0.52 8.64 3.77
CA HIS A 79 0.31 10.02 4.21
C HIS A 79 0.48 11.03 3.05
N GLN A 80 1.51 10.86 2.22
CA GLN A 80 1.70 11.69 1.03
C GLN A 80 0.55 11.53 0.02
N ALA A 81 0.10 10.29 -0.22
CA ALA A 81 -1.02 10.03 -1.11
C ALA A 81 -2.33 10.66 -0.59
N MET A 82 -2.59 10.61 0.71
CA MET A 82 -3.76 11.26 1.32
C MET A 82 -3.73 12.79 1.21
N LEU A 83 -2.55 13.40 1.30
CA LEU A 83 -2.39 14.85 1.14
C LEU A 83 -2.54 15.30 -0.31
N GLN A 84 -2.05 14.50 -1.27
CA GLN A 84 -2.09 14.85 -2.70
C GLN A 84 -3.40 14.47 -3.38
N PHE A 85 -4.02 13.35 -2.99
CA PHE A 85 -5.21 12.78 -3.62
C PHE A 85 -6.27 12.42 -2.57
N PRO A 86 -6.78 13.39 -1.78
CA PRO A 86 -7.78 13.14 -0.75
C PRO A 86 -9.06 12.47 -1.30
N GLU A 87 -9.36 12.65 -2.58
CA GLU A 87 -10.48 12.02 -3.30
C GLU A 87 -10.37 10.50 -3.44
N CYS A 88 -9.17 9.93 -3.37
CA CYS A 88 -8.96 8.48 -3.40
C CYS A 88 -9.30 7.81 -2.05
N PHE A 89 -9.28 8.58 -0.96
CA PHE A 89 -9.39 8.04 0.40
C PHE A 89 -10.63 8.53 1.14
N THR A 90 -11.28 9.59 0.65
CA THR A 90 -12.47 10.18 1.26
C THR A 90 -13.54 10.42 0.20
N LYS A 91 -14.81 10.29 0.57
CA LYS A 91 -15.91 10.69 -0.31
C LYS A 91 -15.98 12.21 -0.38
N VAL A 92 -15.64 12.77 -1.53
CA VAL A 92 -15.80 14.20 -1.80
C VAL A 92 -17.27 14.48 -2.12
N PRO A 93 -17.95 15.40 -1.42
CA PRO A 93 -19.29 15.80 -1.78
C PRO A 93 -19.27 16.53 -3.13
N MET A 94 -20.19 16.17 -4.01
CA MET A 94 -20.36 16.89 -5.28
C MET A 94 -21.01 18.25 -5.02
N ILE A 95 -20.57 19.29 -5.72
CA ILE A 95 -21.10 20.65 -5.57
C ILE A 95 -22.35 20.79 -6.42
N TYR A 96 -23.44 21.23 -5.79
CA TYR A 96 -24.69 21.53 -6.46
C TYR A 96 -25.14 22.95 -6.16
N LEU A 97 -25.80 23.58 -7.13
CA LEU A 97 -26.44 24.88 -6.97
C LEU A 97 -27.88 24.83 -7.46
N HIS A 98 -28.73 25.65 -6.86
CA HIS A 98 -30.08 25.89 -7.36
C HIS A 98 -29.99 26.84 -8.55
N ALA A 99 -30.53 26.42 -9.68
CA ALA A 99 -30.67 27.25 -10.86
C ALA A 99 -32.10 27.17 -11.37
N GLN A 100 -32.45 28.09 -12.26
CA GLN A 100 -33.72 28.08 -12.96
C GLN A 100 -33.44 28.06 -14.47
N ILE A 101 -34.03 27.12 -15.20
CA ILE A 101 -33.95 27.03 -16.65
C ILE A 101 -35.37 27.20 -17.20
N ASN A 102 -35.57 28.22 -18.04
CA ASN A 102 -36.87 28.53 -18.62
C ASN A 102 -38.01 28.62 -17.58
N GLY A 103 -37.73 29.24 -16.42
CA GLY A 103 -38.68 29.38 -15.32
C GLY A 103 -38.89 28.13 -14.45
N VAL A 104 -38.14 27.04 -14.69
CA VAL A 104 -38.23 25.78 -13.93
C VAL A 104 -36.99 25.60 -13.06
N ASP A 105 -37.21 25.41 -11.76
CA ASP A 105 -36.12 25.20 -10.80
C ASP A 105 -35.46 23.82 -11.00
N VAL A 106 -34.14 23.82 -11.05
CA VAL A 106 -33.30 22.65 -11.26
C VAL A 106 -32.12 22.68 -10.28
N LEU A 107 -31.66 21.49 -9.90
CA LEU A 107 -30.41 21.34 -9.16
C LEU A 107 -29.31 21.05 -10.17
N ALA A 108 -28.40 21.99 -10.36
CA ALA A 108 -27.30 21.88 -11.31
C ALA A 108 -26.06 21.31 -10.61
N PHE A 109 -25.46 20.30 -11.22
CA PHE A 109 -24.17 19.76 -10.81
C PHE A 109 -23.04 20.65 -11.36
N LEU A 110 -22.17 21.16 -10.49
CA LEU A 110 -21.03 21.98 -10.87
C LEU A 110 -19.79 21.11 -11.10
N ASP A 111 -19.39 20.99 -12.36
CA ASP A 111 -18.21 20.25 -12.78
C ASP A 111 -17.29 21.13 -13.61
N THR A 112 -16.13 21.50 -13.04
CA THR A 112 -15.11 22.28 -13.75
C THR A 112 -14.27 21.41 -14.70
N GLY A 113 -14.32 20.08 -14.55
CA GLY A 113 -13.62 19.12 -15.41
C GLY A 113 -14.38 18.78 -16.69
N ALA A 114 -15.65 19.16 -16.80
CA ALA A 114 -16.45 18.92 -17.99
C ALA A 114 -16.16 19.96 -19.08
N GLN A 115 -15.78 19.50 -20.27
CA GLN A 115 -15.57 20.38 -21.43
C GLN A 115 -16.86 21.10 -21.88
N MET A 116 -18.02 20.50 -21.61
CA MET A 116 -19.32 21.05 -21.96
C MET A 116 -20.34 20.76 -20.86
N SER A 117 -21.24 21.71 -20.64
CA SER A 117 -22.45 21.49 -19.84
C SER A 117 -23.39 20.50 -20.54
N ILE A 118 -23.96 19.59 -19.77
CA ILE A 118 -24.87 18.55 -20.26
C ILE A 118 -26.17 18.63 -19.47
N ILE A 119 -27.29 18.52 -20.18
CA ILE A 119 -28.62 18.40 -19.60
C ILE A 119 -29.28 17.12 -20.10
N SER A 120 -29.97 16.39 -19.22
CA SER A 120 -30.65 15.15 -19.61
C SER A 120 -31.90 15.45 -20.45
N ALA A 121 -32.28 14.52 -21.33
CA ALA A 121 -33.51 14.65 -22.12
C ALA A 121 -34.75 14.84 -21.22
N THR A 122 -34.81 14.13 -20.09
CA THR A 122 -35.88 14.26 -19.10
C THR A 122 -35.92 15.64 -18.44
N ALA A 123 -34.76 16.27 -18.20
CA ALA A 123 -34.72 17.64 -17.68
C ALA A 123 -35.14 18.66 -18.75
N VAL A 124 -34.77 18.44 -20.01
CA VAL A 124 -35.22 19.28 -21.15
C VAL A 124 -36.74 19.25 -21.29
N GLU A 125 -37.36 18.08 -21.19
CA GLU A 125 -38.82 17.93 -21.22
C GLU A 125 -39.49 18.68 -20.06
N LYS A 126 -38.95 18.54 -18.83
CA LYS A 126 -39.44 19.27 -17.65
C LYS A 126 -39.32 20.78 -17.79
N CYS A 127 -38.22 21.25 -18.37
CA CYS A 127 -37.99 22.67 -18.65
C CYS A 127 -38.76 23.17 -19.89
N LYS A 128 -39.57 22.31 -20.54
CA LYS A 128 -40.34 22.63 -21.74
C LYS A 128 -39.46 23.16 -22.88
N MET A 129 -38.29 22.56 -23.05
CA MET A 129 -37.25 23.00 -23.99
C MET A 129 -37.01 22.01 -25.15
N THR A 130 -37.89 21.03 -25.36
CA THR A 130 -37.71 20.00 -26.39
C THR A 130 -37.54 20.58 -27.78
N ASP A 131 -38.28 21.65 -28.11
CA ASP A 131 -38.22 22.32 -29.42
C ASP A 131 -36.95 23.14 -29.62
N ALA A 132 -36.25 23.50 -28.54
CA ALA A 132 -34.99 24.22 -28.58
C ALA A 132 -33.79 23.29 -28.87
N VAL A 133 -34.00 21.98 -28.94
CA VAL A 133 -32.94 21.01 -29.22
C VAL A 133 -32.66 20.95 -30.71
N ASP A 134 -31.57 21.59 -31.14
CA ASP A 134 -31.11 21.53 -32.52
C ASP A 134 -30.40 20.19 -32.79
N ARG A 135 -31.06 19.33 -33.58
CA ARG A 135 -30.58 17.99 -33.93
C ARG A 135 -29.43 17.98 -34.94
N ARG A 136 -29.12 19.12 -35.58
CA ARG A 136 -27.96 19.22 -36.48
C ARG A 136 -26.64 19.10 -35.73
N PHE A 137 -26.64 19.43 -34.44
CA PHE A 137 -25.47 19.40 -33.56
C PHE A 137 -25.43 18.16 -32.66
N ARG A 138 -25.86 17.00 -33.18
CA ARG A 138 -25.66 15.74 -32.46
C ARG A 138 -24.18 15.44 -32.36
N VAL A 139 -23.73 15.15 -31.15
CA VAL A 139 -22.35 14.79 -30.85
C VAL A 139 -22.35 13.40 -30.26
N THR A 140 -21.43 12.57 -30.73
CA THR A 140 -21.09 11.33 -30.06
C THR A 140 -20.06 11.65 -29.00
N ALA A 141 -20.46 11.63 -27.73
CA ALA A 141 -19.57 11.85 -26.60
C ALA A 141 -18.97 10.51 -26.17
N SER A 142 -17.66 10.42 -26.18
CA SER A 142 -16.87 9.34 -25.59
C SER A 142 -16.36 9.81 -24.23
N GLY A 143 -16.64 9.04 -23.18
CA GLY A 143 -16.13 9.30 -21.83
C GLY A 143 -15.95 8.01 -21.05
N VAL A 144 -15.65 8.14 -19.76
CA VAL A 144 -15.42 6.99 -18.84
C VAL A 144 -16.60 6.01 -18.83
N GLY A 145 -17.82 6.49 -19.12
CA GLY A 145 -19.04 5.68 -19.22
C GLY A 145 -19.37 5.08 -20.60
N GLY A 146 -18.41 5.08 -21.54
CA GLY A 146 -18.56 4.57 -22.89
C GLY A 146 -19.02 5.62 -23.91
N MET A 147 -19.35 5.15 -25.12
CA MET A 147 -19.79 6.00 -26.23
C MET A 147 -21.30 6.23 -26.17
N ARG A 148 -21.72 7.49 -26.00
CA ARG A 148 -23.14 7.88 -26.01
C ARG A 148 -23.37 8.95 -27.06
N SER A 149 -24.53 8.91 -27.71
CA SER A 149 -24.92 9.95 -28.66
C SER A 149 -25.88 10.95 -28.02
N SER A 150 -25.64 12.24 -28.20
CA SER A 150 -26.56 13.29 -27.76
C SER A 150 -27.80 13.35 -28.66
N ALA A 151 -28.89 13.93 -28.15
CA ALA A 151 -30.09 14.20 -28.95
C ALA A 151 -29.93 15.43 -29.87
N GLY A 152 -29.05 16.36 -29.50
CA GLY A 152 -28.78 17.62 -30.20
C GLY A 152 -28.07 18.59 -29.28
N ARG A 153 -28.18 19.90 -29.57
CA ARG A 153 -27.65 20.98 -28.73
C ARG A 153 -28.68 22.09 -28.55
N ILE A 154 -28.78 22.61 -27.33
CA ILE A 154 -29.50 23.86 -27.05
C ILE A 154 -28.48 24.99 -27.21
N LEU A 155 -28.74 25.92 -28.13
CA LEU A 155 -27.80 27.01 -28.45
C LEU A 155 -27.93 28.21 -27.51
N ALA A 156 -29.15 28.48 -27.04
CA ALA A 156 -29.43 29.53 -26.08
C ALA A 156 -30.65 29.14 -25.25
N CYS A 157 -30.64 29.51 -23.97
CA CYS A 157 -31.79 29.42 -23.09
C CYS A 157 -31.73 30.53 -22.04
N GLN A 158 -32.87 30.91 -21.48
CA GLN A 158 -32.91 31.76 -20.30
C GLN A 158 -32.56 30.90 -19.08
N SER A 159 -31.53 31.32 -18.35
CA SER A 159 -31.14 30.70 -17.08
C SER A 159 -30.83 31.75 -16.02
N ILE A 160 -31.11 31.39 -14.76
CA ILE A 160 -30.82 32.18 -13.56
C ILE A 160 -30.08 31.23 -12.60
N TYR A 161 -29.01 31.69 -11.95
CA TYR A 161 -28.17 30.94 -11.02
C TYR A 161 -27.86 31.77 -9.78
#